data_AF-A0A160T469-F1
#
_entry.id   AF-A0A160T469-F1
#
_cell.length_a   1.000
_cell.length_b   1.000
_cell.length_c   1.000
_cell.angle_alpha   90.00
_cell.angle_beta   90.00
_cell.angle_gamma   90.00
#
_symmetry.space_group_name_H-M   'P 1'
#
loop_
_entity.id
_entity.type
_entity.pdbx_description
1 polymer ?
#
loop_
_entity_poly.entity_id
_entity_poly.type
_entity_poly.pdbx_seq_one_letter_code
_entity_poly.pdbx_strand_id
1 'polypeptide(L)'
;MDTFSGQFWLGLVVNILSSFLGVVVAYLMGKLYFDRCYANWHVRLIQNQEEKLDRPISPRKAREICDEPADLSVFLKGIASPYGFFTCDIIQDGEASGLLNVEEVRKDFRLFKRNIIRRYIRRIYTIDMDKNPKPADRSTIHPAL
;
A
#
# COMPACT_ATOMS: atom_id res chain seq x y z
N MET A 1 -22.90 56.35 1.28
CA MET A 1 -21.53 55.74 1.16
C MET A 1 -21.57 54.24 1.48
N ASP A 2 -22.77 53.63 1.44
CA ASP A 2 -23.06 52.35 2.10
C ASP A 2 -23.01 51.18 1.12
N THR A 3 -23.03 51.46 -0.18
CA THR A 3 -22.92 50.48 -1.26
C THR A 3 -21.48 50.04 -1.51
N PHE A 4 -20.49 50.92 -1.34
CA PHE A 4 -19.08 50.61 -1.59
C PHE A 4 -18.49 49.64 -0.56
N SER A 5 -18.76 49.88 0.73
CA SER A 5 -18.34 48.98 1.81
C SER A 5 -19.02 47.61 1.68
N GLY A 6 -20.33 47.59 1.38
CA GLY A 6 -21.08 46.35 1.17
C GLY A 6 -20.52 45.49 0.02
N GLN A 7 -20.23 46.10 -1.12
CA GLN A 7 -19.65 45.39 -2.27
C GLN A 7 -18.22 44.89 -1.99
N PHE A 8 -17.41 45.67 -1.28
CA PHE A 8 -16.07 45.27 -0.88
C PHE A 8 -16.08 44.05 0.04
N TRP A 9 -16.91 44.07 1.10
CA TRP A 9 -17.05 42.95 2.03
C TRP A 9 -17.62 41.69 1.36
N LEU A 10 -18.60 41.83 0.48
CA LEU A 10 -19.12 40.72 -0.33
C LEU A 10 -18.02 40.07 -1.19
N GLY A 11 -17.22 40.88 -1.89
CA GLY A 11 -16.10 40.38 -2.69
C GLY A 11 -15.06 39.65 -1.85
N LEU A 12 -14.74 40.17 -0.67
CA LEU A 12 -13.76 39.57 0.25
C LEU A 12 -14.25 38.22 0.78
N VAL A 13 -15.52 38.13 1.21
CA VAL A 13 -16.14 36.88 1.67
C VAL A 13 -16.19 35.84 0.56
N VAL A 14 -16.62 36.21 -0.65
CA VAL A 14 -16.69 35.29 -1.79
C VAL A 14 -15.31 34.76 -2.16
N ASN A 15 -14.27 35.61 -2.15
CA ASN A 15 -12.90 35.18 -2.44
C ASN A 15 -12.36 34.20 -1.39
N ILE A 16 -12.56 34.48 -0.10
CA ILE A 16 -12.17 33.57 0.98
C ILE A 16 -12.90 32.23 0.82
N LEU A 17 -14.22 32.27 0.60
CA LEU A 17 -15.05 31.08 0.45
C LEU A 17 -14.63 30.24 -0.76
N SER A 18 -14.36 30.88 -1.89
CA SER A 18 -13.91 30.21 -3.12
C SER A 18 -12.53 29.57 -2.94
N SER A 19 -11.61 30.24 -2.23
CA SER A 19 -10.28 29.69 -1.93
C SER A 19 -10.39 28.46 -1.03
N PHE A 20 -11.21 28.55 0.04
CA PHE A 20 -11.48 27.42 0.92
C PHE A 20 -12.10 26.24 0.15
N LEU A 21 -13.09 26.52 -0.69
CA LEU A 21 -13.75 25.51 -1.49
C LEU A 21 -12.78 24.84 -2.47
N GLY A 22 -11.89 25.61 -3.09
CA GLY A 22 -10.83 25.08 -3.96
C GLY A 22 -9.92 24.10 -3.25
N VAL A 23 -9.46 24.43 -2.04
CA VAL A 23 -8.62 23.54 -1.22
C VAL A 23 -9.36 22.27 -0.82
N VAL A 24 -10.62 22.39 -0.38
CA VAL A 24 -11.45 21.23 0.01
C VAL A 24 -11.68 20.29 -1.17
N VAL A 25 -12.03 20.84 -2.34
CA VAL A 25 -12.25 20.03 -3.55
C VAL A 25 -10.95 19.36 -4.00
N ALA A 26 -9.82 20.08 -3.98
CA ALA A 26 -8.52 19.51 -4.31
C ALA A 26 -8.14 18.36 -3.37
N TYR A 27 -8.36 18.53 -2.06
CA TYR A 27 -8.14 17.49 -1.07
C TYR A 27 -9.03 16.26 -1.30
N LEU A 28 -10.33 16.43 -1.52
CA LEU A 28 -11.26 15.33 -1.76
C LEU A 28 -10.93 14.58 -3.06
N MET A 29 -10.60 15.29 -4.13
CA MET A 29 -10.18 14.68 -5.39
C MET A 29 -8.87 13.91 -5.24
N GLY A 30 -7.89 14.47 -4.52
CA GLY A 30 -6.65 13.78 -4.20
C GLY A 30 -6.92 12.50 -3.41
N LYS A 31 -7.72 12.57 -2.36
CA LYS A 31 -8.09 11.41 -1.54
C LYS A 31 -8.76 10.31 -2.37
N LEU A 32 -9.77 10.64 -3.17
CA LEU A 32 -10.46 9.69 -4.05
C LEU A 32 -9.52 9.07 -5.11
N TYR A 33 -8.59 9.87 -5.63
CA TYR A 33 -7.58 9.38 -6.58
C TYR A 33 -6.66 8.35 -5.92
N PHE A 34 -6.12 8.66 -4.74
CA PHE A 34 -5.24 7.75 -4.00
C PHE A 34 -5.97 6.49 -3.55
N ASP A 35 -7.16 6.62 -2.98
CA ASP A 35 -7.96 5.48 -2.55
C ASP A 35 -8.20 4.51 -3.72
N ARG A 36 -8.48 5.02 -4.92
CA ARG A 36 -8.63 4.19 -6.11
C ARG A 36 -7.34 3.58 -6.64
N CYS A 37 -6.22 4.30 -6.56
CA CYS A 37 -4.93 3.80 -7.04
C CYS A 37 -4.45 2.58 -6.22
N TYR A 38 -4.75 2.57 -4.92
CA TYR A 38 -4.29 1.54 -3.98
C TYR A 38 -5.37 0.54 -3.55
N ALA A 39 -6.63 0.69 -3.97
CA ALA A 39 -7.77 -0.13 -3.54
C ALA A 39 -7.63 -1.65 -3.80
N ASN A 40 -6.77 -2.07 -4.73
CA ASN A 40 -6.70 -3.46 -5.19
C ASN A 40 -5.39 -4.14 -4.83
N TRP A 41 -4.80 -3.72 -3.72
CA TRP A 41 -3.65 -4.40 -3.13
C TRP A 41 -4.13 -5.56 -2.26
N HIS A 42 -3.51 -6.73 -2.42
CA HIS A 42 -3.90 -7.94 -1.69
C HIS A 42 -2.66 -8.64 -1.11
N VAL A 43 -2.87 -9.32 0.02
CA VAL A 43 -1.90 -10.30 0.54
C VAL A 43 -2.56 -11.65 0.55
N ARG A 44 -1.88 -12.64 -0.02
CA ARG A 44 -2.23 -14.04 0.04
C ARG A 44 -1.19 -14.81 0.82
N LEU A 45 -1.63 -15.74 1.66
CA LEU A 45 -0.78 -16.67 2.38
C LEU A 45 -1.16 -18.09 1.99
N ILE A 46 -0.19 -18.80 1.44
CA ILE A 46 -0.30 -20.20 1.03
C ILE A 46 0.55 -21.03 1.98
N GLN A 47 -0.01 -22.12 2.49
CA GLN A 47 0.69 -23.09 3.32
C GLN A 47 0.13 -24.48 3.07
N ASN A 48 0.98 -25.48 2.88
CA ASN A 48 0.62 -26.83 2.47
C ASN A 48 -0.27 -26.84 1.21
N GLN A 49 0.02 -25.98 0.23
CA GLN A 49 -0.79 -25.78 -0.99
C GLN A 49 -2.23 -25.29 -0.78
N GLU A 50 -2.62 -24.94 0.45
CA GLU A 50 -3.92 -24.35 0.76
C GLU A 50 -3.81 -22.84 0.99
N GLU A 51 -4.77 -22.08 0.46
CA GLU A 51 -4.89 -20.65 0.72
C GLU A 51 -5.46 -20.43 2.12
N LYS A 52 -4.60 -20.04 3.05
CA LYS A 52 -4.98 -19.81 4.45
C LYS A 52 -5.49 -18.39 4.72
N LEU A 53 -5.13 -17.45 3.84
CA LEU A 53 -5.53 -16.06 3.97
C LEU A 53 -5.48 -15.38 2.61
N ASP A 54 -6.59 -14.76 2.18
CA ASP A 54 -6.60 -13.67 1.20
C ASP A 54 -7.21 -12.46 1.90
N ARG A 55 -6.46 -11.37 2.00
CA ARG A 55 -7.00 -10.12 2.53
C ARG A 55 -6.59 -8.92 1.69
N PRO A 56 -7.52 -7.98 1.46
CA PRO A 56 -7.17 -6.70 0.86
C PRO A 56 -6.32 -5.87 1.84
N ILE A 57 -5.34 -5.15 1.30
CA ILE A 57 -4.57 -4.13 2.02
C ILE A 57 -5.34 -2.82 1.91
N SER A 58 -5.52 -2.13 3.04
CA SER A 58 -6.18 -0.83 3.02
C SER A 58 -5.37 0.18 2.19
N PRO A 59 -6.01 1.09 1.44
CA PRO A 59 -5.30 2.10 0.64
C PRO A 59 -4.31 2.93 1.45
N ARG A 60 -4.66 3.22 2.71
CA ARG A 60 -3.77 3.91 3.65
C ARG A 60 -2.51 3.10 3.94
N LYS A 61 -2.64 1.80 4.25
CA LYS A 61 -1.48 0.96 4.55
C LYS A 61 -0.63 0.68 3.31
N ALA A 62 -1.27 0.52 2.16
CA ALA A 62 -0.59 0.41 0.87
C ALA A 62 0.24 1.65 0.56
N ARG A 63 -0.27 2.86 0.88
CA ARG A 63 0.50 4.10 0.77
C ARG A 63 1.70 4.13 1.72
N GLU A 64 1.51 3.78 2.99
CA GLU A 64 2.62 3.70 3.97
C GLU A 64 3.73 2.75 3.47
N ILE A 65 3.35 1.58 2.95
CA ILE A 65 4.27 0.60 2.34
C ILE A 65 4.96 1.15 1.09
N CYS A 66 4.26 1.96 0.28
CA CYS A 66 4.83 2.60 -0.90
C CYS A 66 5.85 3.68 -0.54
N ASP A 67 5.58 4.43 0.53
CA ASP A 67 6.44 5.51 1.00
C ASP A 67 7.67 4.96 1.75
N GLU A 68 7.51 3.88 2.53
CA GLU A 68 8.58 3.22 3.30
C GLU A 68 8.57 1.69 3.06
N PRO A 69 9.54 1.13 2.29
CA PRO A 69 9.54 -0.30 1.99
C PRO A 69 9.81 -1.18 3.21
N ALA A 70 10.47 -0.65 4.26
CA ALA A 70 10.69 -1.41 5.50
C ALA A 70 9.37 -1.80 6.19
N ASP A 71 8.33 -0.97 6.08
CA ASP A 71 7.00 -1.22 6.63
C ASP A 71 6.32 -2.43 6.00
N LEU A 72 6.68 -2.78 4.75
CA LEU A 72 6.20 -3.99 4.10
C LEU A 72 6.63 -5.23 4.88
N SER A 73 7.91 -5.30 5.25
CA SER A 73 8.45 -6.46 5.96
C SER A 73 7.75 -6.68 7.30
N VAL A 74 7.52 -5.60 8.05
CA VAL A 74 6.83 -5.63 9.35
C VAL A 74 5.36 -6.02 9.17
N PHE A 75 4.71 -5.48 8.14
CA PHE A 75 3.33 -5.80 7.83
C PHE A 75 3.14 -7.28 7.44
N LEU A 76 3.99 -7.82 6.56
CA LEU A 76 3.94 -9.22 6.15
C LEU A 76 4.29 -10.16 7.31
N LYS A 77 5.27 -9.80 8.16
CA LYS A 77 5.57 -10.49 9.42
C LYS A 77 4.35 -10.55 10.33
N GLY A 78 3.67 -9.42 10.52
CA GLY A 78 2.45 -9.35 11.32
C GLY A 78 1.31 -10.21 10.75
N ILE A 79 1.21 -10.33 9.43
CA ILE A 79 0.21 -11.18 8.76
C ILE A 79 0.48 -12.66 8.98
N ALA A 80 1.73 -13.08 8.79
CA ALA A 80 2.05 -14.49 8.82
C ALA A 80 2.30 -15.03 10.23
N SER A 81 2.51 -14.16 11.22
CA SER A 81 2.78 -14.55 12.62
C SER A 81 1.79 -15.58 13.20
N PRO A 82 0.48 -15.56 12.90
CA PRO A 82 -0.45 -16.61 13.35
C PRO A 82 -0.24 -17.98 12.67
N TYR A 83 0.43 -18.02 11.52
CA TYR A 83 0.61 -19.21 10.68
C TYR A 83 2.04 -19.78 10.73
N GLY A 84 3.01 -19.00 11.22
CA GLY A 84 4.39 -19.44 11.43
C GLY A 84 5.36 -18.28 11.66
N PHE A 85 6.64 -18.62 11.79
CA PHE A 85 7.73 -17.65 11.94
C PHE A 85 8.57 -17.58 10.67
N PHE A 86 8.98 -16.38 10.28
CA PHE A 86 9.95 -16.20 9.21
C PHE A 86 11.36 -16.37 9.74
N THR A 87 12.15 -17.17 9.03
CA THR A 87 13.55 -17.42 9.40
C THR A 87 14.51 -16.45 8.71
N CYS A 88 14.05 -15.81 7.63
CA CYS A 88 14.86 -14.92 6.80
C CYS A 88 14.23 -13.52 6.66
N ASP A 89 14.96 -12.59 6.03
CA ASP A 89 14.38 -11.32 5.62
C ASP A 89 13.45 -11.53 4.41
N ILE A 90 12.16 -11.23 4.59
CA ILE A 90 11.12 -11.50 3.59
C ILE A 90 11.37 -10.75 2.28
N ILE A 91 11.96 -9.56 2.33
CA ILE A 91 12.12 -8.73 1.13
C ILE A 91 13.30 -9.22 0.29
N GLN A 92 14.48 -9.43 0.89
CA GLN A 92 15.67 -9.84 0.14
C GLN A 92 15.74 -11.36 -0.04
N ASP A 93 15.74 -12.10 1.07
CA ASP A 93 15.91 -13.56 1.05
C ASP A 93 14.60 -14.27 0.67
N GLY A 94 13.47 -13.69 1.05
CA GLY A 94 12.16 -14.24 0.76
C GLY A 94 11.83 -14.23 -0.73
N GLU A 95 12.21 -13.17 -1.45
CA GLU A 95 12.05 -13.12 -2.92
C GLU A 95 12.99 -14.13 -3.60
N ALA A 96 14.24 -14.24 -3.15
CA ALA A 96 15.22 -15.18 -3.70
C ALA A 96 14.85 -16.66 -3.45
N SER A 97 14.27 -16.97 -2.30
CA SER A 97 13.80 -18.33 -1.95
C SER A 97 12.43 -18.67 -2.54
N GLY A 98 11.74 -17.69 -3.13
CA GLY A 98 10.36 -17.83 -3.62
C GLY A 98 9.31 -17.88 -2.51
N LEU A 99 9.69 -17.60 -1.26
CA LEU A 99 8.80 -17.40 -0.11
C LEU A 99 7.90 -16.19 -0.31
N LEU A 100 8.41 -15.12 -0.92
CA LEU A 100 7.65 -13.94 -1.32
C LEU A 100 7.57 -13.88 -2.85
N ASN A 101 6.36 -13.82 -3.38
CA ASN A 101 6.12 -13.52 -4.78
C ASN A 101 5.31 -12.24 -4.89
N VAL A 102 5.85 -11.24 -5.58
CA VAL A 102 5.22 -9.93 -5.77
C VAL A 102 4.74 -9.81 -7.20
N GLU A 103 3.44 -9.87 -7.39
CA GLU A 103 2.83 -9.60 -8.69
C GLU A 103 2.39 -8.15 -8.75
N GLU A 104 3.05 -7.35 -9.60
CA GLU A 104 2.60 -6.00 -9.92
C GLU A 104 1.97 -5.96 -11.31
N VAL A 105 0.66 -5.69 -11.36
CA VAL A 105 -0.06 -5.43 -12.61
C VAL A 105 -0.41 -3.96 -12.67
N ARG A 106 0.33 -3.23 -13.52
CA ARG A 106 0.06 -1.84 -13.83
C ARG A 106 -0.79 -1.76 -15.09
N LYS A 107 -2.01 -1.22 -14.94
CA LYS A 107 -2.88 -0.90 -16.09
C LYS A 107 -2.97 0.61 -16.24
N ASP A 108 -2.32 1.11 -17.30
CA ASP A 108 -2.41 2.50 -17.70
C ASP A 108 -3.57 2.65 -18.71
N PHE A 109 -4.75 3.07 -18.26
CA PHE A 109 -5.87 3.34 -19.16
C PHE A 109 -5.69 4.72 -19.80
N ARG A 110 -5.15 4.76 -21.04
CA ARG A 110 -5.19 5.95 -21.90
C ARG A 110 -6.55 6.03 -22.59
N LEU A 111 -7.56 6.58 -21.92
CA LEU A 111 -8.81 6.96 -22.59
C LEU A 111 -8.60 8.28 -23.34
N PHE A 112 -8.45 8.17 -24.67
CA PHE A 112 -8.07 9.20 -25.65
C PHE A 112 -9.09 10.35 -25.84
N LYS A 113 -9.95 10.68 -24.86
CA LYS A 113 -10.99 11.72 -25.04
C LYS A 113 -11.06 12.82 -23.99
N ARG A 114 -10.31 12.72 -22.90
CA ARG A 114 -10.16 13.76 -21.87
C ARG A 114 -8.90 13.42 -21.07
N ASN A 115 -8.00 14.38 -20.86
CA ASN A 115 -6.73 14.26 -20.10
C ASN A 115 -6.92 13.80 -18.64
N ILE A 116 -7.38 12.56 -18.42
CA ILE A 116 -7.48 11.93 -17.11
C ILE A 116 -6.75 10.60 -17.23
N ILE A 117 -5.47 10.62 -16.89
CA ILE A 117 -4.65 9.42 -16.79
C ILE A 117 -5.16 8.65 -15.58
N ARG A 118 -5.92 7.58 -15.80
CA ARG A 118 -6.30 6.64 -14.74
C ARG A 118 -5.19 5.60 -14.62
N ARG A 119 -4.27 5.83 -13.67
CA ARG A 119 -3.30 4.81 -13.26
C ARG A 119 -3.97 3.88 -12.27
N TYR A 120 -3.89 2.59 -12.54
CA TYR A 120 -4.37 1.54 -11.66
C TYR A 120 -3.19 0.61 -11.37
N ILE A 121 -2.82 0.51 -10.08
CA ILE A 121 -1.74 -0.36 -9.62
C ILE A 121 -2.38 -1.47 -8.80
N ARG A 122 -2.35 -2.68 -9.33
CA ARG A 122 -2.70 -3.89 -8.56
C ARG A 122 -1.40 -4.53 -8.11
N ARG A 123 -1.21 -4.66 -6.80
CA ARG A 123 -0.11 -5.46 -6.22
C ARG A 123 -0.68 -6.62 -5.43
N ILE A 124 -0.18 -7.81 -5.67
CA ILE A 124 -0.52 -9.00 -4.91
C ILE A 124 0.78 -9.53 -4.30
N TYR A 125 0.82 -9.58 -2.97
CA TYR A 125 1.93 -10.19 -2.24
C TYR A 125 1.50 -11.60 -1.85
N THR A 126 2.12 -12.61 -2.45
CA THR A 126 1.88 -14.01 -2.13
C THR A 126 3.02 -14.51 -1.26
N ILE A 127 2.68 -14.98 -0.05
CA ILE A 127 3.62 -15.59 0.88
C ILE A 127 3.42 -17.11 0.81
N ASP A 128 4.43 -17.83 0.37
CA ASP A 128 4.46 -19.29 0.31
C ASP A 128 5.27 -19.86 1.48
N MET A 129 4.57 -20.20 2.56
CA MET A 129 5.20 -20.65 3.81
C MET A 129 5.96 -21.97 3.67
N ASP A 130 5.68 -22.76 2.63
CA ASP A 130 6.34 -24.06 2.39
C ASP A 130 7.78 -23.87 1.89
N LYS A 131 8.08 -22.69 1.35
CA LYS A 131 9.42 -22.30 0.86
C LYS A 131 10.26 -21.57 1.91
N ASN A 132 9.75 -21.42 3.13
CA ASN A 132 10.49 -20.78 4.21
C ASN A 132 11.76 -21.60 4.52
N PRO A 133 12.97 -21.01 4.41
CA PRO A 133 14.21 -21.74 4.66
C PRO A 133 14.23 -22.27 6.09
N LYS A 134 14.62 -23.54 6.24
CA LYS A 134 14.75 -24.16 7.55
C LYS A 134 15.82 -23.41 8.36
N PRO A 135 15.62 -23.20 9.67
CA PRO A 135 16.67 -22.65 10.52
C PRO A 135 17.92 -23.52 10.41
N ALA A 136 19.07 -22.89 10.17
CA ALA A 136 20.35 -23.59 10.20
C ALA A 136 20.50 -24.29 11.55
N ASP A 137 20.74 -25.60 11.52
CA ASP A 137 20.80 -26.43 12.71
C ASP A 137 21.97 -25.96 13.60
N ARG A 138 21.67 -25.42 14.80
CA ARG A 138 22.68 -24.90 15.74
C ARG A 138 23.51 -26.01 16.41
N SER A 139 23.43 -27.24 15.93
CA SER A 139 24.07 -28.44 16.50
C SER A 139 25.59 -28.52 16.28
N THR A 140 26.20 -27.58 15.54
CA THR A 140 27.65 -27.59 15.22
C THR A 140 28.48 -26.50 15.91
N ILE A 141 27.90 -25.67 16.80
CA ILE A 141 28.63 -24.58 17.48
C ILE A 141 28.61 -24.77 19.00
N HIS A 142 29.08 -25.92 19.48
CA HIS A 142 29.64 -26.05 20.83
C HIS A 142 30.54 -27.31 20.87
N PRO A 143 31.85 -27.21 20.55
CA PRO A 143 32.78 -28.14 21.18
C PRO A 143 32.72 -27.86 22.69
N ALA A 144 32.29 -28.86 23.45
CA ALA A 144 32.38 -28.84 24.90
C ALA A 144 33.85 -28.55 25.27
N LEU A 145 34.06 -27.44 25.98
CA LEU A 145 35.30 -27.10 26.67
C LEU A 145 34.97 -26.96 28.15
#